data_AF-A0A851HIH5-F1
#
_entry.id   AF-A0A851HIH5-F1
#
_cell.length_a   1.000
_cell.length_b   1.000
_cell.length_c   1.000
_cell.angle_alpha   90.00
_cell.angle_beta   90.00
_cell.angle_gamma   90.00
#
_symmetry.space_group_name_H-M   'P 1'
#
loop_
_entity.id
_entity.type
_entity.pdbx_description
1 polymer ?
#
loop_
_entity_poly.entity_id
_entity_poly.type
_entity_poly.pdbx_seq_one_letter_code
_entity_poly.pdbx_strand_id
1 'polypeptide(L)'
;MTHNMSSDARNRLESARKTDGKFGHQHHSEAGVELPTSPEFIEVEDGDSHDFTPPSDAFDRACIVNSDGYFVEGTIYENFDHCLPDDIEKFREIYSDDQVTEYLNDRTDVIMGVVNERYKNVQLDPGPDDTFALDFHADLDGPTTEEDAAEKLWEESDGVKFANELDPGTFGSEDVSAIIREKLAEHDATKLPNPETVDERAKQGFVDDFVSSAVQDAQMTADEEHFMETGEDQHGGFEVDEESMAKLKAMAGKFYDENAGDLEAWSEGIGGHDAYMTAAGHGVGYTDRVSSVDIEKSVMARRLSTSASDEIPSLEDGATREGNKLYFEGL
;
A
#
# COMPACT_ATOMS: atom_id res chain seq x y z
N MET A 1 -22.80 -53.98 40.76
CA MET A 1 -22.21 -53.54 39.48
C MET A 1 -20.72 -53.81 39.55
N THR A 2 -20.31 -54.82 38.82
CA THR A 2 -18.96 -55.36 38.72
C THR A 2 -18.23 -54.69 37.56
N HIS A 3 -17.13 -54.01 37.82
CA HIS A 3 -16.23 -53.51 36.77
C HIS A 3 -15.18 -54.57 36.45
N ASN A 4 -15.22 -55.05 35.20
CA ASN A 4 -14.21 -55.88 34.56
C ASN A 4 -12.93 -55.06 34.36
N MET A 5 -11.80 -55.54 34.90
CA MET A 5 -10.47 -55.13 34.44
C MET A 5 -10.07 -55.93 33.21
N SER A 6 -9.59 -55.21 32.19
CA SER A 6 -9.16 -55.69 30.87
C SER A 6 -8.02 -56.73 30.96
N SER A 7 -8.08 -57.72 30.06
CA SER A 7 -7.24 -58.89 29.91
C SER A 7 -5.80 -58.63 29.43
N ASP A 8 -5.41 -57.39 29.14
CA ASP A 8 -4.16 -57.11 28.44
C ASP A 8 -2.90 -57.11 29.33
N ALA A 9 -3.06 -56.95 30.65
CA ALA A 9 -1.94 -57.04 31.59
C ALA A 9 -1.52 -58.49 31.90
N ARG A 10 -2.38 -59.48 31.64
CA ARG A 10 -2.06 -60.91 31.86
C ARG A 10 -1.27 -61.54 30.70
N ASN A 11 -1.49 -61.07 29.48
CA ASN A 11 -0.85 -61.64 28.28
C ASN A 11 0.65 -61.30 28.16
N ARG A 12 1.14 -60.20 28.75
CA ARG A 12 2.58 -59.84 28.67
C ARG A 12 3.47 -60.73 29.56
N LEU A 13 2.93 -61.29 30.64
CA LEU A 13 3.68 -62.18 31.55
C LEU A 13 3.80 -63.63 31.05
N GLU A 14 3.01 -64.06 30.07
CA GLU A 14 3.09 -65.41 29.50
C GLU A 14 4.09 -65.53 28.33
N SER A 15 4.48 -64.41 27.71
CA SER A 15 5.43 -64.42 26.58
C SER A 15 6.89 -64.72 26.96
N ALA A 16 7.22 -64.76 28.26
CA ALA A 16 8.58 -64.99 28.75
C ALA A 16 8.87 -66.44 29.20
N ARG A 17 7.92 -67.37 29.08
CA ARG A 17 8.13 -68.78 29.44
C ARG A 17 8.31 -69.67 28.21
N LYS A 18 9.53 -70.18 28.00
CA LYS A 18 9.76 -71.38 27.20
C LYS A 18 9.25 -72.61 27.96
N THR A 19 8.70 -73.58 27.25
CA THR A 19 8.02 -74.79 27.77
C THR A 19 8.91 -75.79 28.53
N ASP A 20 10.19 -75.49 28.80
CA ASP A 20 11.10 -76.36 29.55
C ASP A 20 11.53 -75.83 30.93
N GLY A 21 11.07 -74.64 31.35
CA GLY A 21 11.39 -74.09 32.66
C GLY A 21 12.78 -73.47 32.82
N LYS A 22 13.55 -73.25 31.74
CA LYS A 22 14.79 -72.47 31.79
C LYS A 22 14.59 -71.03 31.36
N PHE A 23 15.20 -70.11 32.09
CA PHE A 23 15.34 -68.71 31.67
C PHE A 23 16.20 -68.66 30.42
N GLY A 24 15.65 -68.17 29.31
CA GLY A 24 16.43 -67.86 28.12
C GLY A 24 17.29 -66.62 28.40
N HIS A 25 18.59 -66.71 28.18
CA HIS A 25 19.43 -65.52 28.09
C HIS A 25 18.91 -64.68 26.93
N GLN A 26 18.28 -63.54 27.22
CA GLN A 26 18.16 -62.47 26.25
C GLN A 26 19.58 -62.03 25.94
N HIS A 27 20.01 -62.23 24.70
CA HIS A 27 21.14 -61.49 24.16
C HIS A 27 20.73 -60.03 24.21
N HIS A 28 21.35 -59.26 25.12
CA HIS A 28 21.37 -57.82 25.00
C HIS A 28 22.11 -57.54 23.69
N SER A 29 21.35 -57.25 22.62
CA SER A 29 21.90 -56.50 21.51
C SER A 29 22.34 -55.19 22.14
N GLU A 30 23.65 -54.96 22.21
CA GLU A 30 24.19 -53.63 22.41
C GLU A 30 23.57 -52.78 21.30
N ALA A 31 22.53 -52.01 21.66
CA ALA A 31 22.09 -50.91 20.83
C ALA A 31 23.31 -50.01 20.77
N GLY A 32 23.94 -49.95 19.59
CA GLY A 32 24.97 -48.96 19.32
C GLY A 32 24.36 -47.61 19.64
N VAL A 33 24.76 -47.05 20.78
CA VAL A 33 24.58 -45.64 21.05
C VAL A 33 25.57 -44.98 20.10
N GLU A 34 25.10 -44.63 18.91
CA GLU A 34 25.80 -43.69 18.05
C GLU A 34 26.02 -42.45 18.90
N LEU A 35 27.29 -42.18 19.22
CA LEU A 35 27.69 -40.90 19.77
C LEU A 35 27.26 -39.85 18.73
N PRO A 36 26.65 -38.73 19.15
CA PRO A 36 26.26 -37.69 18.20
C PRO A 36 27.50 -37.34 17.37
N THR A 37 27.36 -37.46 16.06
CA THR A 37 28.31 -36.93 15.08
C THR A 37 28.62 -35.50 15.51
N SER A 38 29.91 -35.17 15.59
CA SER A 38 30.33 -33.80 15.87
C SER A 38 29.58 -32.87 14.90
N PRO A 39 29.07 -31.72 15.38
CA PRO A 39 28.35 -30.79 14.52
C PRO A 39 29.20 -30.49 13.29
N GLU A 40 28.61 -30.67 12.10
CA GLU A 40 29.25 -30.38 10.83
C GLU A 40 29.27 -28.86 10.68
N PHE A 41 30.46 -28.27 10.80
CA PHE A 41 30.65 -26.85 10.55
C PHE A 41 30.61 -26.60 9.05
N ILE A 42 29.85 -25.59 8.65
CA ILE A 42 29.70 -25.17 7.27
C ILE A 42 30.75 -24.11 6.97
N GLU A 43 31.72 -24.50 6.14
CA GLU A 43 32.72 -23.60 5.58
C GLU A 43 32.26 -23.16 4.19
N VAL A 44 31.99 -21.85 4.05
CA VAL A 44 31.58 -21.22 2.79
C VAL A 44 32.78 -20.51 2.18
N GLU A 45 33.04 -20.70 0.87
CA GLU A 45 34.11 -20.00 0.17
C GLU A 45 33.86 -18.48 0.13
N ASP A 46 34.94 -17.71 -0.04
CA ASP A 46 34.84 -16.24 -0.14
C ASP A 46 34.08 -15.84 -1.41
N GLY A 47 32.98 -15.11 -1.22
CA GLY A 47 32.00 -14.73 -2.24
C GLY A 47 30.83 -15.71 -2.42
N ASP A 48 30.76 -16.82 -1.69
CA ASP A 48 29.72 -17.85 -1.83
C ASP A 48 28.67 -17.81 -0.70
N SER A 49 27.61 -18.60 -0.87
CA SER A 49 26.53 -18.80 0.10
C SER A 49 26.13 -20.27 0.22
N HIS A 50 25.70 -20.69 1.41
CA HIS A 50 25.10 -22.00 1.67
C HIS A 50 23.66 -21.84 2.16
N ASP A 51 22.69 -22.27 1.35
CA ASP A 51 21.26 -22.27 1.71
C ASP A 51 20.95 -23.39 2.71
N PHE A 52 20.12 -23.08 3.71
CA PHE A 52 19.63 -24.06 4.68
C PHE A 52 18.13 -23.87 4.95
N THR A 53 17.52 -24.79 5.70
CA THR A 53 16.10 -24.68 6.03
C THR A 53 15.88 -23.56 7.03
N PRO A 54 14.99 -22.57 6.76
CA PRO A 54 14.76 -21.48 7.69
C PRO A 54 14.30 -21.94 9.08
N PRO A 55 14.64 -21.20 10.16
CA PRO A 55 14.25 -21.54 11.54
C PRO A 55 12.74 -21.54 11.78
N SER A 56 11.99 -20.84 10.92
CA SER A 56 10.57 -20.56 11.09
C SER A 56 9.91 -20.21 9.76
N ASP A 57 8.59 -20.16 9.76
CA ASP A 57 7.76 -19.62 8.69
C ASP A 57 7.88 -18.11 8.49
N ALA A 58 8.54 -17.38 9.41
CA ALA A 58 8.84 -15.97 9.24
C ALA A 58 9.80 -15.65 8.08
N PHE A 59 10.56 -16.63 7.57
CA PHE A 59 11.53 -16.44 6.50
C PHE A 59 11.26 -17.42 5.35
N ASP A 60 11.31 -16.93 4.12
CA ASP A 60 11.13 -17.74 2.91
C ASP A 60 12.43 -18.45 2.50
N ARG A 61 13.57 -17.82 2.78
CA ARG A 61 14.91 -18.35 2.50
C ARG A 61 15.85 -17.99 3.65
N ALA A 62 16.80 -18.86 3.94
CA ALA A 62 17.89 -18.59 4.87
C ALA A 62 19.20 -19.14 4.32
N CYS A 63 20.28 -18.38 4.43
CA CYS A 63 21.59 -18.80 3.96
C CYS A 63 22.73 -18.27 4.83
N ILE A 64 23.84 -19.01 4.86
CA ILE A 64 25.11 -18.57 5.45
C ILE A 64 25.94 -17.99 4.31
N VAL A 65 26.38 -16.74 4.44
CA VAL A 65 27.14 -16.02 3.41
C VAL A 65 28.53 -15.69 3.93
N ASN A 66 29.53 -15.74 3.06
CA ASN A 66 30.88 -15.28 3.35
C ASN A 66 31.38 -14.39 2.21
N SER A 67 31.12 -13.08 2.24
CA SER A 67 31.59 -12.15 1.18
C SER A 67 32.49 -11.01 1.67
N ASP A 68 32.42 -10.67 2.97
CA ASP A 68 33.30 -9.71 3.66
C ASP A 68 33.45 -10.08 5.16
N GLY A 69 33.22 -11.36 5.47
CA GLY A 69 32.95 -11.89 6.81
C GLY A 69 31.77 -12.86 6.77
N TYR A 70 31.67 -13.73 7.78
CA TYR A 70 30.54 -14.65 7.87
C TYR A 70 29.33 -13.93 8.45
N PHE A 71 28.19 -14.06 7.78
CA PHE A 71 26.88 -13.67 8.30
C PHE A 71 25.82 -14.68 7.91
N VAL A 72 24.73 -14.69 8.66
CA VAL A 72 23.51 -15.42 8.30
C VAL A 72 22.49 -14.41 7.79
N GLU A 73 21.89 -14.73 6.65
CA GLU A 73 20.88 -13.91 5.98
C GLU A 73 19.57 -14.68 5.93
N GLY A 74 18.47 -14.01 6.30
CA GLY A 74 17.11 -14.49 6.12
C GLY A 74 16.36 -13.54 5.21
N THR A 75 15.81 -14.08 4.13
CA THR A 75 15.00 -13.33 3.17
C THR A 75 13.51 -13.53 3.47
N ILE A 76 12.76 -12.45 3.44
CA ILE A 76 11.29 -12.44 3.50
C ILE A 76 10.78 -11.88 2.17
N TYR A 77 9.96 -12.65 1.46
CA TYR A 77 9.29 -12.21 0.24
C TYR A 77 7.94 -11.61 0.59
N GLU A 78 7.78 -10.32 0.34
CA GLU A 78 6.56 -9.58 0.68
C GLU A 78 6.05 -8.81 -0.53
N ASN A 79 4.75 -8.81 -0.77
CA ASN A 79 4.14 -8.05 -1.86
C ASN A 79 3.44 -6.77 -1.38
N PHE A 80 3.28 -6.59 -0.06
CA PHE A 80 2.65 -5.46 0.61
C PHE A 80 1.20 -5.18 0.18
N ASP A 81 0.52 -6.14 -0.47
CA ASP A 81 -0.86 -5.95 -0.92
C ASP A 81 -1.84 -5.68 0.24
N HIS A 82 -1.48 -6.15 1.43
CA HIS A 82 -2.27 -5.96 2.66
C HIS A 82 -2.01 -4.59 3.32
N CYS A 83 -0.98 -3.85 2.85
CA CYS A 83 -0.65 -2.50 3.26
C CYS A 83 -1.34 -1.42 2.40
N LEU A 84 -2.11 -1.80 1.37
CA LEU A 84 -2.85 -0.85 0.53
C LEU A 84 -3.78 0.05 1.39
N PRO A 85 -4.02 1.32 1.02
CA PRO A 85 -4.93 2.24 1.73
C PRO A 85 -6.34 1.66 1.92
N ASP A 86 -6.98 1.93 3.08
CA ASP A 86 -8.22 1.29 3.63
C ASP A 86 -9.43 1.21 2.67
N ASP A 87 -9.38 1.93 1.56
CA ASP A 87 -10.29 1.75 0.41
C ASP A 87 -10.07 0.39 -0.32
N ILE A 88 -9.22 -0.49 0.25
CA ILE A 88 -8.68 -1.78 -0.22
C ILE A 88 -9.69 -2.66 -0.95
N GLU A 89 -10.92 -2.80 -0.43
CA GLU A 89 -11.91 -3.67 -1.07
C GLU A 89 -12.23 -3.19 -2.49
N LYS A 90 -12.24 -1.86 -2.71
CA LYS A 90 -12.43 -1.29 -4.05
C LYS A 90 -11.19 -1.46 -4.91
N PHE A 91 -9.99 -1.44 -4.34
CA PHE A 91 -8.77 -1.60 -5.13
C PHE A 91 -8.70 -2.99 -5.78
N ARG A 92 -8.90 -4.05 -5.01
CA ARG A 92 -8.84 -5.44 -5.53
C ARG A 92 -10.05 -5.84 -6.38
N GLU A 93 -11.19 -5.17 -6.20
CA GLU A 93 -12.37 -5.37 -7.06
C GLU A 93 -12.23 -4.67 -8.43
N ILE A 94 -11.43 -3.61 -8.50
CA ILE A 94 -11.36 -2.71 -9.66
C ILE A 94 -10.08 -2.91 -10.47
N TYR A 95 -8.95 -3.17 -9.81
CA TYR A 95 -7.64 -3.25 -10.45
C TYR A 95 -7.11 -4.69 -10.49
N SER A 96 -6.30 -4.96 -11.52
CA SER A 96 -5.57 -6.23 -11.63
C SER A 96 -4.33 -6.26 -10.73
N ASP A 97 -3.90 -7.47 -10.38
CA ASP A 97 -2.71 -7.69 -9.54
C ASP A 97 -1.45 -7.01 -10.12
N ASP A 98 -1.27 -7.04 -11.45
CA ASP A 98 -0.18 -6.35 -12.15
C ASP A 98 -0.17 -4.83 -11.85
N GLN A 99 -1.35 -4.21 -11.77
CA GLN A 99 -1.48 -2.77 -11.53
C GLN A 99 -1.23 -2.42 -10.07
N VAL A 100 -1.71 -3.27 -9.17
CA VAL A 100 -1.42 -3.13 -7.73
C VAL A 100 0.08 -3.23 -7.50
N THR A 101 0.74 -4.18 -8.17
CA THR A 101 2.19 -4.37 -8.09
C THR A 101 2.94 -3.17 -8.67
N GLU A 102 2.54 -2.66 -9.85
CA GLU A 102 3.13 -1.43 -10.42
C GLU A 102 2.98 -0.24 -9.47
N TYR A 103 1.79 -0.03 -8.90
CA TYR A 103 1.55 1.01 -7.89
C TYR A 103 2.47 0.87 -6.67
N LEU A 104 2.61 -0.33 -6.10
CA LEU A 104 3.46 -0.57 -4.94
C LEU A 104 4.95 -0.40 -5.27
N ASN A 105 5.38 -0.84 -6.46
CA ASN A 105 6.73 -0.63 -6.96
C ASN A 105 7.05 0.87 -7.09
N ASP A 106 6.13 1.69 -7.59
CA ASP A 106 6.33 3.15 -7.67
C ASP A 106 6.38 3.82 -6.29
N ARG A 107 5.89 3.15 -5.23
CA ARG A 107 5.95 3.61 -3.83
C ARG A 107 7.00 2.89 -2.98
N THR A 108 7.93 2.17 -3.60
CA THR A 108 8.99 1.44 -2.89
C THR A 108 9.74 2.35 -1.90
N ASP A 109 10.05 3.59 -2.27
CA ASP A 109 10.75 4.53 -1.39
C ASP A 109 9.96 4.87 -0.11
N VAL A 110 8.62 4.90 -0.19
CA VAL A 110 7.74 5.15 0.97
C VAL A 110 7.74 3.94 1.89
N ILE A 111 7.57 2.74 1.32
CA ILE A 111 7.57 1.47 2.04
C ILE A 111 8.94 1.29 2.74
N MET A 112 10.03 1.46 1.99
CA MET A 112 11.39 1.34 2.52
C MET A 112 11.76 2.44 3.49
N GLY A 113 11.17 3.63 3.38
CA GLY A 113 11.28 4.66 4.42
C GLY A 113 10.84 4.12 5.77
N VAL A 114 9.67 3.48 5.83
CA VAL A 114 9.14 2.88 7.08
C VAL A 114 10.00 1.71 7.56
N VAL A 115 10.38 0.80 6.65
CA VAL A 115 11.20 -0.37 6.99
C VAL A 115 12.56 0.06 7.55
N ASN A 116 13.27 0.95 6.86
CA ASN A 116 14.61 1.40 7.26
C ASN A 116 14.63 2.26 8.54
N GLU A 117 13.53 2.96 8.85
CA GLU A 117 13.40 3.69 10.11
C GLU A 117 13.26 2.75 11.31
N ARG A 118 12.68 1.56 11.11
CA ARG A 118 12.23 0.67 12.19
C ARG A 118 13.11 -0.55 12.38
N TYR A 119 13.67 -1.08 11.31
CA TYR A 119 14.48 -2.28 11.29
C TYR A 119 15.89 -1.96 10.84
N LYS A 120 16.85 -2.59 11.49
CA LYS A 120 18.26 -2.43 11.12
C LYS A 120 18.61 -3.47 10.09
N ASN A 121 19.65 -3.16 9.31
CA ASN A 121 20.33 -4.18 8.51
C ASN A 121 19.41 -4.86 7.48
N VAL A 122 18.41 -4.11 6.98
CA VAL A 122 17.50 -4.58 5.93
C VAL A 122 17.97 -4.05 4.59
N GLN A 123 18.14 -4.95 3.64
CA GLN A 123 18.32 -4.61 2.24
C GLN A 123 17.05 -5.00 1.47
N LEU A 124 16.70 -4.16 0.49
CA LEU A 124 15.60 -4.46 -0.42
C LEU A 124 16.19 -4.82 -1.77
N ASP A 125 15.87 -6.02 -2.23
CA ASP A 125 16.16 -6.49 -3.57
C ASP A 125 14.87 -6.92 -4.29
N PRO A 126 14.86 -6.94 -5.64
CA PRO A 126 13.76 -7.52 -6.39
C PRO A 126 13.59 -9.00 -6.03
N GLY A 127 12.40 -9.36 -5.55
CA GLY A 127 12.05 -10.73 -5.22
C GLY A 127 11.53 -11.53 -6.42
N PRO A 128 11.25 -12.83 -6.21
CA PRO A 128 10.56 -13.64 -7.19
C PRO A 128 9.09 -13.19 -7.34
N ASP A 129 8.47 -13.50 -8.48
CA ASP A 129 7.03 -13.33 -8.70
C ASP A 129 6.50 -11.94 -8.32
N ASP A 130 7.25 -10.90 -8.70
CA ASP A 130 6.92 -9.48 -8.48
C ASP A 130 6.79 -9.07 -6.99
N THR A 131 7.40 -9.84 -6.09
CA THR A 131 7.54 -9.50 -4.67
C THR A 131 8.80 -8.67 -4.38
N PHE A 132 8.87 -8.12 -3.19
CA PHE A 132 10.05 -7.54 -2.60
C PHE A 132 10.81 -8.60 -1.79
N ALA A 133 12.11 -8.74 -2.03
CA ALA A 133 12.99 -9.53 -1.18
C ALA A 133 13.59 -8.61 -0.10
N LEU A 134 13.19 -8.82 1.15
CA LEU A 134 13.76 -8.14 2.30
C LEU A 134 14.78 -9.04 2.98
N ASP A 135 16.05 -8.68 2.88
CA ASP A 135 17.16 -9.44 3.45
C ASP A 135 17.54 -8.90 4.82
N PHE A 136 17.38 -9.73 5.85
CA PHE A 136 17.76 -9.46 7.23
C PHE A 136 19.00 -10.26 7.58
N HIS A 137 20.03 -9.60 8.10
CA HIS A 137 21.29 -10.28 8.45
C HIS A 137 21.68 -10.19 9.93
N ALA A 138 22.38 -11.21 10.39
CA ALA A 138 23.07 -11.26 11.67
C ALA A 138 24.52 -11.75 11.50
N ASP A 139 25.46 -11.11 12.20
CA ASP A 139 26.88 -11.41 12.08
C ASP A 139 27.23 -12.76 12.73
N LEU A 140 28.13 -13.52 12.09
CA LEU A 140 28.69 -14.78 12.59
C LEU A 140 30.18 -14.62 12.90
N ASP A 141 30.67 -15.29 13.94
CA ASP A 141 32.10 -15.25 14.34
C ASP A 141 33.01 -16.17 13.48
N GLY A 142 32.50 -16.70 12.36
CA GLY A 142 33.20 -17.59 11.45
C GLY A 142 32.31 -18.75 10.96
N PRO A 143 32.92 -19.84 10.45
CA PRO A 143 32.22 -21.07 10.12
C PRO A 143 31.36 -21.55 11.27
N THR A 144 30.12 -21.94 10.99
CA THR A 144 29.12 -22.28 12.00
C THR A 144 28.28 -23.48 11.56
N THR A 145 27.41 -23.98 12.42
CA THR A 145 26.43 -25.01 12.08
C THR A 145 25.15 -24.37 11.55
N GLU A 146 24.33 -25.12 10.79
CA GLU A 146 23.00 -24.63 10.39
C GLU A 146 22.12 -24.34 11.61
N GLU A 147 22.23 -25.13 12.68
CA GLU A 147 21.46 -24.96 13.92
C GLU A 147 21.82 -23.64 14.63
N ASP A 148 23.12 -23.36 14.80
CA ASP A 148 23.59 -22.12 15.43
C ASP A 148 23.32 -20.90 14.54
N ALA A 149 23.40 -21.04 13.20
CA ALA A 149 23.04 -19.98 12.25
C ALA A 149 21.55 -19.67 12.31
N ALA A 150 20.70 -20.70 12.36
CA ALA A 150 19.26 -20.57 12.48
C ALA A 150 18.85 -19.89 13.81
N GLU A 151 19.48 -20.28 14.93
CA GLU A 151 19.28 -19.64 16.24
C GLU A 151 19.68 -18.17 16.20
N LYS A 152 20.87 -17.85 15.65
CA LYS A 152 21.31 -16.46 15.49
C LYS A 152 20.39 -15.64 14.59
N LEU A 153 19.95 -16.18 13.46
CA LEU A 153 19.02 -15.49 12.57
C LEU A 153 17.70 -15.19 13.29
N TRP A 154 17.19 -16.14 14.08
CA TRP A 154 15.95 -15.97 14.84
C TRP A 154 16.08 -14.98 16.01
N GLU A 155 17.19 -15.01 16.75
CA GLU A 155 17.38 -14.21 17.96
C GLU A 155 17.98 -12.83 17.73
N GLU A 156 18.88 -12.69 16.74
CA GLU A 156 19.70 -11.49 16.54
C GLU A 156 19.25 -10.64 15.33
N SER A 157 18.48 -11.19 14.39
CA SER A 157 17.94 -10.40 13.27
C SER A 157 16.59 -9.77 13.59
N ASP A 158 16.25 -8.69 12.87
CA ASP A 158 14.95 -8.03 12.96
C ASP A 158 13.84 -8.76 12.15
N GLY A 159 14.16 -9.83 11.40
CA GLY A 159 13.23 -10.46 10.46
C GLY A 159 12.01 -11.10 11.13
N VAL A 160 12.21 -11.81 12.25
CA VAL A 160 11.10 -12.38 13.04
C VAL A 160 10.19 -11.28 13.59
N LYS A 161 10.77 -10.17 14.02
CA LYS A 161 10.01 -9.02 14.50
C LYS A 161 9.19 -8.40 13.36
N PHE A 162 9.79 -8.20 12.19
CA PHE A 162 9.11 -7.70 11.00
C PHE A 162 7.93 -8.60 10.59
N ALA A 163 8.14 -9.91 10.46
CA ALA A 163 7.09 -10.86 10.10
C ALA A 163 5.91 -10.83 11.11
N ASN A 164 6.19 -10.72 12.41
CA ASN A 164 5.15 -10.63 13.43
C ASN A 164 4.42 -9.27 13.46
N GLU A 165 5.06 -8.20 13.01
CA GLU A 165 4.47 -6.84 12.96
C GLU A 165 3.67 -6.59 11.67
N LEU A 166 3.95 -7.34 10.60
CA LEU A 166 3.18 -7.32 9.35
C LEU A 166 1.87 -8.13 9.43
N ASP A 167 1.83 -9.19 10.25
CA ASP A 167 0.62 -10.00 10.48
C ASP A 167 -0.16 -9.51 11.73
N PRO A 168 -1.23 -8.70 11.57
CA PRO A 168 -1.89 -8.06 12.70
C PRO A 168 -2.58 -9.08 13.60
N GLY A 169 -2.24 -9.07 14.89
CA GLY A 169 -2.83 -9.96 15.90
C GLY A 169 -1.89 -11.05 16.41
N THR A 170 -0.68 -11.13 15.85
CA THR A 170 0.36 -12.04 16.29
C THR A 170 1.15 -11.41 17.47
N PHE A 171 1.07 -12.04 18.65
CA PHE A 171 1.76 -11.64 19.90
C PHE A 171 1.53 -10.22 20.46
N GLY A 172 0.52 -9.48 19.98
CA GLY A 172 0.27 -8.10 20.43
C GLY A 172 1.33 -7.11 19.94
N SER A 173 1.97 -7.44 18.81
CA SER A 173 2.85 -6.57 18.05
C SER A 173 2.13 -5.31 17.57
N GLU A 174 2.90 -4.27 17.29
CA GLU A 174 2.39 -3.08 16.62
C GLU A 174 2.16 -3.42 15.14
N ASP A 175 1.05 -2.93 14.59
CA ASP A 175 0.65 -3.20 13.20
C ASP A 175 1.44 -2.30 12.25
N VAL A 176 2.55 -2.82 11.72
CA VAL A 176 3.38 -2.08 10.77
C VAL A 176 2.70 -1.97 9.42
N SER A 177 1.83 -2.91 9.07
CA SER A 177 1.02 -2.80 7.85
C SER A 177 0.14 -1.56 7.88
N ALA A 178 -0.45 -1.22 9.04
CA ALA A 178 -1.24 -0.01 9.22
C ALA A 178 -0.39 1.28 9.12
N ILE A 179 0.86 1.25 9.59
CA ILE A 179 1.78 2.39 9.48
C ILE A 179 2.18 2.62 8.02
N ILE A 180 2.55 1.55 7.30
CA ILE A 180 2.84 1.62 5.86
C ILE A 180 1.63 2.15 5.10
N ARG A 181 0.43 1.65 5.44
CA ARG A 181 -0.84 2.12 4.87
C ARG A 181 -1.07 3.62 5.07
N GLU A 182 -0.87 4.11 6.28
CA GLU A 182 -0.97 5.55 6.60
C GLU A 182 0.03 6.37 5.77
N LYS A 183 1.28 5.90 5.67
CA LYS A 183 2.33 6.58 4.90
C LYS A 183 2.07 6.59 3.40
N LEU A 184 1.55 5.51 2.84
CA LEU A 184 1.10 5.46 1.45
C LEU A 184 -0.04 6.46 1.22
N ALA A 185 -1.02 6.52 2.12
CA ALA A 185 -2.12 7.48 2.02
C ALA A 185 -1.66 8.95 2.15
N GLU A 186 -0.71 9.24 3.04
CA GLU A 186 -0.08 10.57 3.18
C GLU A 186 0.68 10.97 1.90
N HIS A 187 1.46 10.03 1.34
CA HIS A 187 2.18 10.23 0.09
C HIS A 187 1.21 10.53 -1.05
N ASP A 188 0.18 9.71 -1.20
CA ASP A 188 -0.83 9.84 -2.25
C ASP A 188 -1.74 11.06 -2.07
N ALA A 189 -1.80 11.66 -0.88
CA ALA A 189 -2.49 12.93 -0.63
C ALA A 189 -1.61 14.16 -0.93
N THR A 190 -0.30 13.98 -1.07
CA THR A 190 0.65 15.08 -1.30
C THR A 190 0.64 15.48 -2.78
N LYS A 191 0.50 16.79 -3.05
CA LYS A 191 0.53 17.32 -4.42
C LYS A 191 1.87 17.06 -5.09
N LEU A 192 1.84 16.79 -6.39
CA LEU A 192 3.07 16.76 -7.16
C LEU A 192 3.74 18.14 -7.17
N PRO A 193 5.09 18.21 -7.16
CA PRO A 193 5.81 19.46 -7.30
C PRO A 193 5.41 20.17 -8.59
N ASN A 194 5.14 21.47 -8.48
CA ASN A 194 4.86 22.29 -9.66
C ASN A 194 6.09 22.33 -10.59
N PRO A 195 5.87 22.35 -11.91
CA PRO A 195 6.94 22.53 -12.88
C PRO A 195 7.63 23.89 -12.68
N GLU A 196 8.92 23.96 -13.03
CA GLU A 196 9.67 25.23 -12.99
C GLU A 196 9.06 26.29 -13.93
N THR A 197 8.41 25.84 -15.00
CA THR A 197 7.74 26.69 -15.97
C THR A 197 6.37 26.13 -16.30
N VAL A 198 5.33 26.94 -16.10
CA VAL A 198 3.95 26.62 -16.47
C VAL A 198 3.73 26.86 -17.97
N ASP A 199 3.05 25.92 -18.64
CA ASP A 199 2.51 26.18 -19.99
C ASP A 199 1.32 27.15 -19.91
N GLU A 200 1.56 28.43 -20.21
CA GLU A 200 0.55 29.48 -20.25
C GLU A 200 -0.64 29.15 -21.16
N ARG A 201 -0.45 28.33 -22.21
CA ARG A 201 -1.55 27.92 -23.08
C ARG A 201 -2.44 26.90 -22.38
N ALA A 202 -1.84 25.94 -21.67
CA ALA A 202 -2.58 24.95 -20.89
C ALA A 202 -3.35 25.63 -19.75
N LYS A 203 -2.69 26.55 -19.03
CA LYS A 203 -3.33 27.37 -18.00
C LYS A 203 -4.51 28.18 -18.54
N GLN A 204 -4.35 28.87 -19.66
CA GLN A 204 -5.44 29.66 -20.22
C GLN A 204 -6.61 28.76 -20.65
N GLY A 205 -6.34 27.60 -21.25
CA GLY A 205 -7.36 26.61 -21.58
C GLY A 205 -8.14 26.14 -20.34
N PHE A 206 -7.42 25.82 -19.26
CA PHE A 206 -8.04 25.45 -17.98
C PHE A 206 -8.95 26.56 -17.44
N VAL A 207 -8.46 27.80 -17.40
CA VAL A 207 -9.24 28.94 -16.88
C VAL A 207 -10.48 29.18 -17.73
N ASP A 208 -10.37 29.11 -19.06
CA ASP A 208 -11.50 29.31 -19.96
C ASP A 208 -12.57 28.22 -19.78
N ASP A 209 -12.17 26.95 -19.61
CA ASP A 209 -13.08 25.83 -19.37
C ASP A 209 -13.78 25.94 -18.01
N PHE A 210 -13.06 26.35 -16.96
CA PHE A 210 -13.63 26.60 -15.62
C PHE A 210 -14.71 27.67 -15.69
N VAL A 211 -14.35 28.83 -16.25
CA VAL A 211 -15.23 30.00 -16.32
C VAL A 211 -16.44 29.70 -17.20
N SER A 212 -16.25 29.04 -18.34
CA SER A 212 -17.36 28.64 -19.21
C SER A 212 -18.36 27.75 -18.49
N SER A 213 -17.86 26.80 -17.68
CA SER A 213 -18.72 25.87 -16.92
C SER A 213 -19.50 26.60 -15.82
N ALA A 214 -18.81 27.47 -15.06
CA ALA A 214 -19.46 28.30 -14.03
C ALA A 214 -20.54 29.23 -14.59
N VAL A 215 -20.26 29.88 -15.72
CA VAL A 215 -21.24 30.76 -16.39
C VAL A 215 -22.43 29.95 -16.88
N GLN A 216 -22.21 28.79 -17.49
CA GLN A 216 -23.29 27.95 -18.01
C GLN A 216 -24.21 27.46 -16.89
N ASP A 217 -23.66 27.00 -15.77
CA ASP A 217 -24.46 26.54 -14.62
C ASP A 217 -25.28 27.69 -14.02
N ALA A 218 -24.65 28.85 -13.80
CA ALA A 218 -25.33 30.04 -13.29
C ALA A 218 -26.46 30.53 -14.23
N GLN A 219 -26.25 30.46 -15.55
CA GLN A 219 -27.28 30.80 -16.53
C GLN A 219 -28.42 29.78 -16.50
N MET A 220 -28.14 28.49 -16.38
CA MET A 220 -29.17 27.45 -16.29
C MET A 220 -30.05 27.66 -15.04
N THR A 221 -29.43 27.92 -13.88
CA THR A 221 -30.13 28.22 -12.63
C THR A 221 -30.99 29.49 -12.77
N ALA A 222 -30.42 30.56 -13.34
CA ALA A 222 -31.15 31.82 -13.55
C ALA A 222 -32.31 31.70 -14.54
N ASP A 223 -32.14 30.93 -15.62
CA ASP A 223 -33.18 30.64 -16.60
C ASP A 223 -34.33 29.86 -15.94
N GLU A 224 -34.03 28.86 -15.08
CA GLU A 224 -35.03 28.10 -14.33
C GLU A 224 -35.78 28.99 -13.32
N GLU A 225 -35.08 29.81 -12.54
CA GLU A 225 -35.69 30.77 -11.62
C GLU A 225 -36.62 31.76 -12.34
N HIS A 226 -36.16 32.32 -13.48
CA HIS A 226 -36.94 33.26 -14.26
C HIS A 226 -38.22 32.62 -14.80
N PHE A 227 -38.13 31.39 -15.30
CA PHE A 227 -39.28 30.62 -15.76
C PHE A 227 -40.28 30.38 -14.62
N MET A 228 -39.79 30.04 -13.43
CA MET A 228 -40.63 29.82 -12.25
C MET A 228 -41.34 31.10 -11.78
N GLU A 229 -40.72 32.27 -11.94
CA GLU A 229 -41.29 33.57 -11.58
C GLU A 229 -42.29 34.13 -12.60
N THR A 230 -41.99 33.99 -13.90
CA THR A 230 -42.71 34.69 -14.98
C THR A 230 -43.56 33.77 -15.85
N GLY A 231 -43.26 32.48 -15.89
CA GLY A 231 -43.82 31.51 -16.83
C GLY A 231 -43.33 31.67 -18.27
N GLU A 232 -42.29 32.48 -18.50
CA GLU A 232 -41.67 32.69 -19.81
C GLU A 232 -40.29 32.02 -19.87
N ASP A 233 -39.99 31.36 -20.99
CA ASP A 233 -38.66 30.84 -21.27
C ASP A 233 -37.75 31.99 -21.72
N GLN A 234 -36.71 32.29 -20.94
CA GLN A 234 -35.65 33.21 -21.34
C GLN A 234 -34.36 32.40 -21.49
N HIS A 235 -34.04 31.93 -22.70
CA HIS A 235 -32.79 31.19 -22.93
C HIS A 235 -31.62 32.15 -23.14
N GLY A 236 -30.62 32.10 -22.25
CA GLY A 236 -29.32 32.75 -22.46
C GLY A 236 -29.37 34.28 -22.49
N GLY A 237 -30.33 34.88 -21.78
CA GLY A 237 -30.49 36.34 -21.68
C GLY A 237 -29.71 36.99 -20.54
N PHE A 238 -29.00 36.19 -19.74
CA PHE A 238 -28.26 36.65 -18.56
C PHE A 238 -26.77 36.82 -18.84
N GLU A 239 -26.24 37.99 -18.50
CA GLU A 239 -24.82 38.31 -18.64
C GLU A 239 -24.15 38.31 -17.26
N VAL A 240 -22.98 37.68 -17.15
CA VAL A 240 -22.17 37.80 -15.93
C VAL A 240 -21.47 39.15 -15.93
N ASP A 241 -21.45 39.82 -14.78
CA ASP A 241 -20.78 41.12 -14.68
C ASP A 241 -19.25 41.00 -14.80
N GLU A 242 -18.60 42.08 -15.24
CA GLU A 242 -17.15 42.11 -15.50
C GLU A 242 -16.30 41.83 -14.25
N GLU A 243 -16.76 42.23 -13.07
CA GLU A 243 -16.05 42.02 -11.81
C GLU A 243 -16.10 40.54 -11.41
N SER A 244 -17.27 39.90 -11.46
CA SER A 244 -17.41 38.47 -11.21
C SER A 244 -16.60 37.63 -12.20
N MET A 245 -16.62 38.00 -13.49
CA MET A 245 -15.81 37.35 -14.51
C MET A 245 -14.30 37.44 -14.21
N ALA A 246 -13.82 38.60 -13.74
CA ALA A 246 -12.43 38.77 -13.35
C ALA A 246 -12.07 37.92 -12.11
N LYS A 247 -12.97 37.83 -11.12
CA LYS A 247 -12.78 37.00 -9.92
C LYS A 247 -12.73 35.51 -10.26
N LEU A 248 -13.65 35.00 -11.06
CA LEU A 248 -13.65 33.61 -11.52
C LEU A 248 -12.34 33.26 -12.25
N LYS A 249 -11.87 34.13 -13.14
CA LYS A 249 -10.59 33.93 -13.85
C LYS A 249 -9.39 33.92 -12.91
N ALA A 250 -9.35 34.84 -11.95
CA ALA A 250 -8.26 34.92 -10.98
C ALA A 250 -8.24 33.69 -10.06
N MET A 251 -9.41 33.24 -9.61
CA MET A 251 -9.58 32.04 -8.78
C MET A 251 -9.14 30.79 -9.52
N ALA A 252 -9.67 30.54 -10.72
CA ALA A 252 -9.30 29.40 -11.54
C ALA A 252 -7.80 29.41 -11.90
N GLY A 253 -7.24 30.59 -12.19
CA GLY A 253 -5.81 30.74 -12.48
C GLY A 253 -4.94 30.44 -11.27
N LYS A 254 -5.35 30.87 -10.08
CA LYS A 254 -4.65 30.57 -8.83
C LYS A 254 -4.71 29.08 -8.50
N PHE A 255 -5.88 28.45 -8.62
CA PHE A 255 -6.02 27.01 -8.44
C PHE A 255 -5.08 26.24 -9.38
N TYR A 256 -5.03 26.63 -10.66
CA TYR A 256 -4.10 26.02 -11.61
C TYR A 256 -2.64 26.16 -11.15
N ASP A 257 -2.23 27.36 -10.74
CA ASP A 257 -0.85 27.60 -10.28
C ASP A 257 -0.49 26.78 -9.05
N GLU A 258 -1.44 26.51 -8.15
CA GLU A 258 -1.24 25.72 -6.92
C GLU A 258 -1.31 24.20 -7.16
N ASN A 259 -1.73 23.76 -8.35
CA ASN A 259 -1.96 22.35 -8.69
C ASN A 259 -1.32 21.95 -10.03
N ALA A 260 -0.41 22.76 -10.58
CA ALA A 260 0.13 22.58 -11.93
C ALA A 260 0.87 21.24 -12.09
N GLY A 261 1.56 20.75 -11.04
CA GLY A 261 2.22 19.45 -11.07
C GLY A 261 1.23 18.29 -11.32
N ASP A 262 0.13 18.25 -10.57
CA ASP A 262 -0.90 17.22 -10.72
C ASP A 262 -1.68 17.38 -12.04
N LEU A 263 -1.98 18.62 -12.44
CA LEU A 263 -2.70 18.92 -13.69
C LEU A 263 -1.87 18.59 -14.95
N GLU A 264 -0.55 18.82 -14.93
CA GLU A 264 0.32 18.47 -16.06
C GLU A 264 0.58 16.95 -16.14
N ALA A 265 0.72 16.27 -15.01
CA ALA A 265 0.82 14.81 -14.97
C ALA A 265 -0.45 14.15 -15.53
N TRP A 266 -1.61 14.78 -15.32
CA TRP A 266 -2.88 14.36 -15.89
C TRP A 266 -3.06 14.76 -17.36
N SER A 267 -2.24 14.17 -18.22
CA SER A 267 -2.13 14.47 -19.66
C SER A 267 -3.39 14.22 -20.55
N GLU A 268 -4.51 13.72 -20.00
CA GLU A 268 -5.70 13.27 -20.74
C GLU A 268 -6.85 14.30 -20.87
N GLY A 269 -6.55 15.61 -20.80
CA GLY A 269 -7.51 16.65 -21.21
C GLY A 269 -8.68 16.87 -20.25
N ILE A 270 -8.47 16.58 -18.96
CA ILE A 270 -9.36 17.00 -17.87
C ILE A 270 -8.97 18.43 -17.49
N GLY A 271 -9.98 19.28 -17.36
CA GLY A 271 -9.81 20.72 -17.43
C GLY A 271 -10.50 21.48 -16.31
N GLY A 272 -10.62 22.79 -16.48
CA GLY A 272 -11.27 23.65 -15.50
C GLY A 272 -12.74 23.28 -15.22
N HIS A 273 -13.40 22.58 -16.15
CA HIS A 273 -14.74 22.06 -15.95
C HIS A 273 -14.83 21.15 -14.72
N ASP A 274 -13.93 20.18 -14.57
CA ASP A 274 -14.02 19.18 -13.51
C ASP A 274 -13.68 19.79 -12.14
N ALA A 275 -12.74 20.76 -12.10
CA ALA A 275 -12.49 21.58 -10.92
C ALA A 275 -13.74 22.36 -10.48
N TYR A 276 -14.45 22.95 -11.45
CA TYR A 276 -15.70 23.65 -11.19
C TYR A 276 -16.78 22.70 -10.66
N MET A 277 -17.02 21.56 -11.33
CA MET A 277 -18.06 20.60 -10.93
C MET A 277 -17.81 20.04 -9.53
N THR A 278 -16.54 19.82 -9.15
CA THR A 278 -16.19 19.45 -7.77
C THR A 278 -16.50 20.58 -6.80
N ALA A 279 -16.03 21.81 -7.06
CA ALA A 279 -16.24 22.96 -6.17
C ALA A 279 -17.72 23.37 -6.02
N ALA A 280 -18.54 23.09 -7.03
CA ALA A 280 -19.98 23.30 -7.02
C ALA A 280 -20.78 22.15 -6.37
N GLY A 281 -20.11 21.04 -5.97
CA GLY A 281 -20.76 19.91 -5.30
C GLY A 281 -21.60 19.01 -6.21
N HIS A 282 -21.49 19.14 -7.54
CA HIS A 282 -22.35 18.47 -8.51
C HIS A 282 -22.11 16.96 -8.70
N GLY A 283 -21.27 16.34 -7.88
CA GLY A 283 -21.00 14.89 -7.87
C GLY A 283 -20.26 14.33 -9.09
N VAL A 284 -20.21 15.05 -10.21
CA VAL A 284 -19.62 14.64 -11.50
C VAL A 284 -18.24 15.24 -11.79
N GLY A 285 -17.50 15.61 -10.75
CA GLY A 285 -16.16 16.21 -10.86
C GLY A 285 -15.07 15.22 -11.28
N TYR A 286 -13.83 15.45 -10.82
CA TYR A 286 -12.65 14.64 -11.19
C TYR A 286 -12.84 13.12 -11.06
N THR A 287 -13.59 12.66 -10.06
CA THR A 287 -13.78 11.24 -9.77
C THR A 287 -14.56 10.48 -10.84
N ASP A 288 -15.41 11.16 -11.62
CA ASP A 288 -16.24 10.52 -12.65
C ASP A 288 -15.51 10.35 -13.99
N ARG A 289 -14.35 11.01 -14.13
CA ARG A 289 -13.52 10.98 -15.34
C ARG A 289 -12.47 9.88 -15.34
N VAL A 290 -12.24 9.24 -14.19
CA VAL A 290 -11.27 8.17 -14.10
C VAL A 290 -11.91 6.89 -14.62
N SER A 291 -11.42 6.37 -15.76
CA SER A 291 -11.75 5.00 -16.14
C SER A 291 -11.23 4.06 -15.06
N SER A 292 -12.00 3.03 -14.72
CA SER A 292 -11.77 2.06 -13.65
C SER A 292 -10.53 1.16 -13.82
N VAL A 293 -9.54 1.57 -14.60
CA VAL A 293 -8.41 0.74 -15.03
C VAL A 293 -7.07 1.44 -14.83
N ASP A 294 -6.99 2.52 -14.04
CA ASP A 294 -5.72 3.21 -13.78
C ASP A 294 -5.69 3.75 -12.33
N ILE A 295 -4.82 3.16 -11.51
CA ILE A 295 -4.67 3.50 -10.09
C ILE A 295 -4.09 4.90 -9.93
N GLU A 296 -3.08 5.26 -10.72
CA GLU A 296 -2.41 6.57 -10.63
C GLU A 296 -3.37 7.71 -10.93
N LYS A 297 -4.21 7.53 -11.96
CA LYS A 297 -5.26 8.50 -12.28
C LYS A 297 -6.27 8.63 -11.15
N SER A 298 -6.59 7.55 -10.46
CA SER A 298 -7.51 7.59 -9.31
C SER A 298 -6.90 8.33 -8.11
N VAL A 299 -5.61 8.15 -7.87
CA VAL A 299 -4.86 8.90 -6.85
C VAL A 299 -4.82 10.39 -7.19
N MET A 300 -4.48 10.74 -8.43
CA MET A 300 -4.51 12.13 -8.90
C MET A 300 -5.93 12.73 -8.81
N ALA A 301 -6.98 11.97 -9.15
CA ALA A 301 -8.38 12.40 -9.07
C ALA A 301 -8.75 12.84 -7.68
N ARG A 302 -8.36 12.04 -6.70
CA ARG A 302 -8.61 12.31 -5.31
C ARG A 302 -7.88 13.57 -4.86
N ARG A 303 -6.60 13.71 -5.18
CA ARG A 303 -5.81 14.91 -4.84
C ARG A 303 -6.41 16.18 -5.42
N LEU A 304 -6.73 16.18 -6.71
CA LEU A 304 -7.33 17.34 -7.37
C LEU A 304 -8.74 17.63 -6.86
N SER A 305 -9.53 16.60 -6.54
CA SER A 305 -10.87 16.77 -5.97
C SER A 305 -10.83 17.36 -4.56
N THR A 306 -9.93 16.87 -3.71
CA THR A 306 -9.68 17.43 -2.38
C THR A 306 -9.21 18.87 -2.50
N SER A 307 -8.23 19.14 -3.37
CA SER A 307 -7.73 20.50 -3.59
C SER A 307 -8.82 21.45 -4.09
N ALA A 308 -9.65 21.02 -5.04
CA ALA A 308 -10.76 21.84 -5.53
C ALA A 308 -11.78 22.13 -4.42
N SER A 309 -12.06 21.16 -3.55
CA SER A 309 -12.99 21.34 -2.41
C SER A 309 -12.43 22.26 -1.32
N ASP A 310 -11.11 22.26 -1.11
CA ASP A 310 -10.46 23.02 -0.04
C ASP A 310 -10.02 24.43 -0.47
N GLU A 311 -9.61 24.60 -1.74
CA GLU A 311 -8.97 25.82 -2.23
C GLU A 311 -9.93 26.74 -3.00
N ILE A 312 -11.00 26.19 -3.56
CA ILE A 312 -12.04 26.94 -4.27
C ILE A 312 -13.20 27.15 -3.28
N PRO A 313 -13.59 28.41 -2.97
CA PRO A 313 -14.79 28.68 -2.19
C PRO A 313 -16.00 27.95 -2.79
N SER A 314 -16.85 27.38 -1.93
CA SER A 314 -18.05 26.66 -2.40
C SER A 314 -18.86 27.53 -3.35
N LEU A 315 -19.18 26.95 -4.50
CA LEU A 315 -20.02 27.55 -5.54
C LEU A 315 -21.44 26.96 -5.54
N GLU A 316 -21.80 26.21 -4.50
CA GLU A 316 -23.06 25.45 -4.37
C GLU A 316 -24.29 26.36 -4.32
N ASP A 317 -24.20 27.52 -3.68
CA ASP A 317 -25.25 28.55 -3.67
C ASP A 317 -25.11 29.56 -4.85
N GLY A 318 -24.51 29.08 -5.95
CA GLY A 318 -23.90 29.88 -7.01
C GLY A 318 -24.78 30.93 -7.68
N ALA A 319 -24.18 32.12 -7.80
CA ALA A 319 -24.60 33.32 -8.53
C ALA A 319 -25.96 33.94 -8.17
N THR A 320 -25.96 35.20 -7.73
CA THR A 320 -27.17 35.99 -7.54
C THR A 320 -27.57 36.71 -8.83
N ARG A 321 -28.87 36.86 -9.05
CA ARG A 321 -29.43 37.55 -10.22
C ARG A 321 -29.97 38.93 -9.85
N GLU A 322 -29.51 39.98 -10.53
CA GLU A 322 -30.12 41.33 -10.48
C GLU A 322 -30.50 41.78 -11.90
N GLY A 323 -31.79 41.72 -12.22
CA GLY A 323 -32.28 41.97 -13.57
C GLY A 323 -31.76 40.91 -14.55
N ASN A 324 -31.02 41.34 -15.58
CA ASN A 324 -30.38 40.44 -16.55
C ASN A 324 -28.89 40.18 -16.24
N LYS A 325 -28.42 40.54 -15.05
CA LYS A 325 -27.02 40.35 -14.65
C LYS A 325 -26.89 39.28 -13.58
N LEU A 326 -25.86 38.46 -13.72
CA LEU A 326 -25.45 37.45 -12.74
C LEU A 326 -24.19 37.94 -12.01
N TYR A 327 -24.16 37.75 -10.70
CA TYR A 327 -23.07 38.13 -9.82
C TYR A 327 -22.65 36.92 -9.00
N PHE A 328 -21.36 36.62 -8.98
CA PHE A 328 -20.84 35.56 -8.12
C PHE A 328 -20.41 36.19 -6.79
N GLU A 329 -21.32 36.20 -5.83
CA GLU A 329 -21.06 36.68 -4.47
C GLU A 329 -20.31 35.61 -3.67
N GLY A 330 -19.28 36.00 -2.90
CA GLY A 330 -18.51 35.07 -2.06
C GLY A 330 -17.18 34.56 -2.64
N LEU A 331 -16.82 35.01 -3.86
CA LEU A 331 -15.49 34.82 -4.47
C LEU A 331 -14.43 35.80 -3.92
#